data_AF-A0A183V4V0-F1
#
_entry.id   AF-A0A183V4V0-F1
#
_cell.length_a   1.000
_cell.length_b   1.000
_cell.length_c   1.000
_cell.angle_alpha   90.00
_cell.angle_beta   90.00
_cell.angle_gamma   90.00
#
_symmetry.space_group_name_H-M   'P 1'
#
loop_
_entity.id
_entity.type
_entity.pdbx_description
1 polymer ?
#
loop_
_entity_poly.entity_id
_entity_poly.type
_entity_poly.pdbx_seq_one_letter_code
_entity_poly.pdbx_strand_id
1 'polypeptide(L)' 'MRSADEVPVHHLVVDSGAFIKRAPLQDLGAVIYSVKEVVNELKCEKSRNLLESIPYEIIIREPSKQSLQIGKSEE' A
#
# COMPACT_ATOMS: atom_id res chain seq x y z
N MET A 1 -11.64 5.17 6.41
CA MET A 1 -11.51 3.72 6.17
C MET A 1 -12.84 3.05 6.49
N ARG A 2 -13.30 2.08 5.70
CA ARG A 2 -14.53 1.32 5.99
C ARG A 2 -14.25 0.17 6.98
N SER A 3 -15.30 -0.34 7.63
CA SER A 3 -15.18 -1.46 8.57
C SER A 3 -14.81 -2.75 7.84
N ALA A 4 -14.18 -3.70 8.53
CA ALA A 4 -13.73 -4.97 7.94
C ALA A 4 -14.85 -5.83 7.33
N ASP A 5 -16.09 -5.63 7.76
CA ASP A 5 -17.27 -6.33 7.23
C ASP A 5 -17.82 -5.67 5.94
N GLU A 6 -17.43 -4.43 5.65
CA GLU A 6 -17.96 -3.60 4.56
C GLU A 6 -17.03 -3.53 3.34
N VAL A 7 -15.89 -4.22 3.41
CA VAL A 7 -14.85 -4.24 2.38
C VAL A 7 -14.55 -5.67 1.94
N PRO A 8 -14.16 -5.87 0.67
CA PRO A 8 -13.88 -7.21 0.15
C PRO A 8 -12.66 -7.86 0.80
N VAL A 9 -11.68 -7.09 1.30
CA VAL A 9 -10.51 -7.63 2.01
C VAL A 9 -10.20 -6.87 3.30
N HIS A 10 -9.83 -7.59 4.36
CA HIS A 10 -9.43 -6.95 5.61
C HIS A 10 -8.04 -6.29 5.46
N HIS A 11 -7.03 -7.07 5.08
CA HIS A 11 -5.66 -6.61 4.93
C HIS A 11 -5.31 -6.49 3.44
N LEU A 12 -5.00 -5.28 2.99
CA LEU A 12 -4.67 -4.99 1.60
C LEU A 12 -3.24 -4.44 1.52
N VAL A 13 -2.39 -5.12 0.75
CA VAL A 13 -1.03 -4.67 0.44
C VAL A 13 -1.05 -3.92 -0.89
N VAL A 14 -0.42 -2.75 -0.92
CA VAL A 14 -0.56 -1.79 -2.02
C VAL A 14 0.80 -1.36 -2.55
N ASP A 15 0.92 -1.38 -3.88
CA ASP A 15 2.10 -0.95 -4.64
C ASP A 15 1.91 0.46 -5.25
N SER A 16 2.98 1.05 -5.78
CA SER A 16 3.01 2.41 -6.34
C SER A 16 1.94 2.63 -7.41
N GLY A 17 1.67 1.61 -8.24
CA GLY A 17 0.68 1.66 -9.31
C GLY A 17 -0.75 1.97 -8.83
N ALA A 18 -1.12 1.51 -7.63
CA ALA A 18 -2.45 1.78 -7.08
C ALA A 18 -2.60 3.23 -6.61
N PHE A 19 -1.52 3.81 -6.07
CA PHE A 19 -1.46 5.23 -5.74
C PHE A 19 -1.48 6.07 -7.02
N ILE A 20 -0.63 5.77 -8.01
CA ILE A 20 -0.58 6.49 -9.29
C ILE A 20 -1.95 6.53 -9.96
N LYS A 21 -2.70 5.43 -9.92
CA LYS A 21 -4.05 5.32 -10.50
C LYS A 21 -5.18 5.87 -9.62
N ARG A 22 -4.88 6.37 -8.42
CA ARG A 22 -5.87 6.83 -7.43
C ARG A 22 -6.97 5.80 -7.16
N ALA A 23 -6.57 4.54 -6.99
CA ALA A 23 -7.52 3.48 -6.71
C ALA A 23 -8.31 3.76 -5.41
N PRO A 24 -9.59 3.38 -5.33
CA PRO A 24 -10.42 3.59 -4.13
C PRO A 24 -10.06 2.57 -3.03
N LEU A 25 -8.84 2.68 -2.48
CA LEU A 25 -8.29 1.71 -1.53
C LEU A 25 -9.14 1.55 -0.26
N GLN A 26 -9.76 2.65 0.19
CA GLN A 26 -10.68 2.70 1.33
C GLN A 26 -11.95 1.85 1.19
N ASP A 27 -12.34 1.54 -0.05
CA ASP A 27 -13.50 0.73 -0.39
C ASP A 27 -13.11 -0.74 -0.63
N LEU A 28 -11.81 -1.00 -0.76
CA LEU A 28 -11.25 -2.33 -1.01
C LEU A 28 -10.71 -2.97 0.27
N GLY A 29 -10.06 -2.19 1.14
CA GLY A 29 -9.30 -2.67 2.29
C GLY A 29 -9.68 -1.97 3.60
N ALA A 30 -9.79 -2.74 4.69
CA ALA A 30 -9.97 -2.18 6.04
C ALA A 30 -8.64 -1.72 6.64
N VAL A 31 -7.54 -2.36 6.26
CA VAL A 31 -6.18 -2.01 6.67
C VAL A 31 -5.27 -2.03 5.45
N ILE A 32 -4.60 -0.91 5.20
CA ILE A 32 -3.71 -0.72 4.05
C ILE A 32 -2.27 -0.84 4.51
N TYR A 33 -1.49 -1.67 3.82
CA TYR A 33 -0.06 -1.80 4.01
C TYR A 33 0.71 -1.40 2.76
N SER A 34 1.87 -0.79 2.96
CA SER A 34 2.85 -0.59 1.90
C SER A 34 4.27 -0.62 2.46
N VAL A 35 5.26 -0.64 1.58
CA VAL A 35 6.67 -0.59 1.94
C VAL A 35 7.19 0.84 1.87
N LYS A 36 8.25 1.12 2.63
CA LYS A 36 8.83 2.47 2.70
C LYS A 36 9.35 2.96 1.34
N GLU A 37 9.86 2.06 0.51
CA GLU A 37 10.39 2.36 -0.82
C GLU A 37 9.30 2.91 -1.76
N VAL A 38 8.13 2.26 -1.80
CA VAL A 38 6.96 2.70 -2.58
C VAL A 38 6.52 4.09 -2.14
N VAL A 39 6.43 4.34 -0.84
CA VAL A 39 6.03 5.66 -0.33
C VAL A 39 7.09 6.73 -0.61
N ASN A 40 8.38 6.38 -0.58
CA ASN A 40 9.45 7.31 -0.92
C ASN A 40 9.49 7.65 -2.41
N GLU A 41 9.21 6.69 -3.30
CA GLU A 41 9.04 6.93 -4.73
C GLU A 41 7.93 7.95 -4.99
N LEU A 42 6.81 7.81 -4.28
CA LEU A 42 5.66 8.70 -4.39
C LEU A 42 5.86 10.07 -3.72
N LYS A 43 6.95 10.31 -2.99
CA LYS A 43 7.28 11.62 -2.40
C LYS A 43 7.89 12.61 -3.39
N CYS A 44 8.08 12.24 -4.67
CA CYS A 44 8.40 13.21 -5.71
C CYS A 44 7.33 14.32 -5.80
N GLU A 45 7.72 15.54 -6.18
CA GLU A 45 6.87 16.76 -6.13
C GLU A 45 5.45 16.57 -6.68
N LYS A 46 5.28 15.79 -7.76
CA LYS A 46 3.98 15.54 -8.39
C LYS A 46 3.05 14.61 -7.59
N SER A 47 3.62 13.66 -6.85
CA SER A 47 2.88 12.61 -6.14
C SER A 47 2.74 12.90 -4.63
N ARG A 48 3.50 13.89 -4.11
CA ARG A 48 3.42 14.35 -2.72
C ARG A 48 2.02 14.87 -2.36
N ASN A 49 1.43 15.68 -3.22
CA ASN A 49 0.07 16.21 -3.04
C ASN A 49 -0.98 15.10 -3.00
N LEU A 50 -0.74 13.99 -3.72
CA LEU A 50 -1.65 12.86 -3.70
C LEU A 50 -1.63 12.19 -2.33
N LEU A 51 -0.44 11.87 -1.80
CA LEU A 51 -0.26 11.30 -0.46
C LEU A 51 -0.88 12.18 0.63
N GLU A 52 -0.70 13.50 0.57
CA GLU A 52 -1.28 14.44 1.52
C GLU A 52 -2.81 14.54 1.44
N SER A 53 -3.40 14.18 0.29
CA SER A 53 -4.86 14.21 0.09
C SER A 53 -5.59 12.95 0.56
N ILE A 54 -4.87 11.91 0.99
CA ILE A 54 -5.45 10.61 1.34
C ILE A 54 -6.17 10.70 2.69
N PRO A 55 -7.47 10.36 2.79
CA PRO A 55 -8.24 10.44 4.04
C PRO A 55 -8.11 9.18 4.93
N TYR A 56 -7.01 8.43 4.80
CA TYR A 56 -6.77 7.19 5.53
C TYR A 56 -5.27 6.95 5.76
N GLU A 57 -4.96 6.19 6.80
CA GLU A 57 -3.59 5.84 7.16
C GLU A 57 -3.06 4.66 6.32
N ILE A 58 -1.78 4.73 5.96
CA ILE A 58 -1.05 3.66 5.29
C ILE A 58 -0.03 3.12 6.29
N ILE A 59 -0.15 1.85 6.65
CA ILE A 59 0.79 1.19 7.57
C ILE A 59 2.04 0.80 6.78
N ILE A 60 3.16 1.41 7.15
CA ILE A 60 4.47 1.06 6.56
C ILE A 60 5.01 -0.17 7.27
N ARG A 61 5.20 -1.26 6.52
CA ARG A 61 5.75 -2.51 7.05
C ARG A 61 6.80 -3.08 6.11
N GLU A 62 7.95 -3.42 6.65
CA GLU A 62 8.98 -4.12 5.89
C GLU A 62 8.71 -5.63 5.84
N PRO A 63 8.91 -6.28 4.68
CA PRO A 63 8.79 -7.73 4.56
C PRO A 63 9.90 -8.43 5.35
N SER A 64 9.61 -9.63 5.84
CA SER A 64 10.62 -10.45 6.50
C SER A 64 11.64 -10.99 5.50
N LYS A 65 12.87 -11.30 5.94
CA LYS A 65 13.90 -11.92 5.08
C LYS A 65 13.42 -13.22 4.42
N GLN A 66 12.65 -14.01 5.15
CA GLN A 66 12.06 -15.25 4.62
C GLN A 66 11.06 -14.96 3.49
N SER A 67 10.23 -13.91 3.65
CA SER A 67 9.29 -13.46 2.60
C SER A 67 10.00 -13.03 1.32
N LEU A 68 11.19 -12.43 1.44
CA LEU A 68 12.01 -12.02 0.29
C LEU A 68 12.71 -13.22 -0.38
N GLN A 69 13.03 -14.26 0.36
CA GLN A 69 13.70 -15.46 -0.17
C GLN A 69 12.75 -16.36 -0.95
N ILE A 70 11.47 -16.44 -0.57
CA ILE A 70 10.46 -17.23 -1.29
C ILE A 70 10.28 -16.75 -2.75
N GLY A 71 10.57 -15.47 -3.03
CA GLY A 71 10.56 -14.92 -4.39
C GLY A 71 11.85 -15.14 -5.20
N LYS A 72 12.94 -15.57 -4.55
CA LYS A 72 14.16 -16.03 -5.22
C LYS A 72 14.08 -17.55 -5.36
N SER A 73 13.38 -18.01 -6.39
CA SER A 73 13.58 -19.39 -6.83
C SER A 73 15.06 -19.50 -7.23
N GLU A 74 15.76 -20.47 -6.65
CA GLU A 74 17.14 -20.80 -7.04
C GLU A 74 17.16 -21.08 -8.55
N GLU A 75 18.02 -20.37 -9.26
CA GLU A 75 18.37 -20.61 -10.66
C GLU A 75 19.77 -21.21 -10.70
#